data_AF-A0A1L9UKI0-F1
#
_entry.id   AF-A0A1L9UKI0-F1
#
_cell.length_a   1.000
_cell.length_b   1.000
_cell.length_c   1.000
_cell.angle_alpha   90.00
_cell.angle_beta   90.00
_cell.angle_gamma   90.00
#
_symmetry.space_group_name_H-M   'P 1'
#
loop_
_entity.id
_entity.type
_entity.pdbx_description
1 polymer ?
#
loop_
_entity_poly.entity_id
_entity_poly.type
_entity_poly.pdbx_seq_one_letter_code
_entity_poly.pdbx_strand_id
1 'polypeptide(L)'
;MDINKCGLGANVPTFYTPSDIESIRASVFNDGIAFVEGCEEETLVGLAHQLGQVVRPRNEATPGSGVSRIRIASDLVGKGYSSEELFFHTDRSGWDEPPRILMSTLRSQSESGGESLLVDSQSVLNALKQHDEGLYDLFTSSKHTSFRADDGTFVPRAMVDKDTGIFRFRFDDGIQMSASMVVAFAKLQDIIYQHAYFVALQPGQGYVLDNHRYLHGRASFTGSRELLRVLVRPSTPSSEKIILFDIDGTLCRSEALSIDAYYSCVSDIVGKDINHANTTVNLHGRTDLGLLHDILDYHQVSMKDQVVERFLKLHPQYLERSLSKGLPSVICPGAQEMLSWLVRQNENSSQPKFQLGLITGNSRPNALLKLRGAGIDTSIFDLDISSFGDSHHNRLSLFQDSLSKLQTRFGSHIGAKDVLVVGDTPLDVECAKQAGCSVVAVATGNYKMEELASLEPNFCCSRLTDTKEYLLQAAF
;
A
#
# COMPACT_ATOMS: atom_id res chain seq x y z
N MET A 1 -13.72 12.53 -25.32
CA MET A 1 -12.62 11.65 -24.85
C MET A 1 -12.29 10.70 -25.98
N ASP A 2 -11.08 10.78 -26.52
CA ASP A 2 -10.67 10.01 -27.69
C ASP A 2 -9.83 8.81 -27.26
N ILE A 3 -10.34 7.60 -27.50
CA ILE A 3 -9.65 6.35 -27.18
C ILE A 3 -8.34 6.18 -27.97
N ASN A 4 -8.21 6.84 -29.13
CA ASN A 4 -6.98 6.79 -29.94
C ASN A 4 -5.83 7.57 -29.30
N LYS A 5 -6.11 8.42 -28.30
CA LYS A 5 -5.08 9.12 -27.52
C LYS A 5 -4.55 8.31 -26.35
N CYS A 6 -5.16 7.17 -26.01
CA CYS A 6 -4.68 6.29 -24.95
C CYS A 6 -3.36 5.64 -25.38
N GLY A 7 -2.24 6.04 -24.77
CA GLY A 7 -0.91 5.58 -25.14
C GLY A 7 -0.66 4.09 -24.90
N LEU A 8 -1.42 3.47 -23.99
CA LEU A 8 -1.39 2.03 -23.74
C LEU A 8 -2.41 1.25 -24.59
N GLY A 9 -3.29 1.95 -25.31
CA GLY A 9 -4.27 1.34 -26.22
C GLY A 9 -5.39 0.56 -25.53
N ALA A 10 -5.91 -0.44 -26.24
CA ALA A 10 -6.98 -1.32 -25.75
C ALA A 10 -6.41 -2.36 -24.77
N ASN A 11 -7.11 -2.59 -23.67
CA ASN A 11 -6.79 -3.66 -22.73
C ASN A 11 -7.91 -4.71 -22.71
N VAL A 12 -7.53 -6.00 -22.75
CA VAL A 12 -8.45 -7.13 -22.57
C VAL A 12 -8.14 -7.72 -21.19
N PRO A 13 -8.89 -7.36 -20.15
CA PRO A 13 -8.57 -7.76 -18.79
C PRO A 13 -8.93 -9.22 -18.51
N THR A 14 -8.29 -9.79 -17.50
CA THR A 14 -8.78 -11.00 -16.83
C THR A 14 -9.90 -10.64 -15.88
N PHE A 15 -11.00 -11.38 -15.92
CA PHE A 15 -12.17 -11.15 -15.08
C PHE A 15 -12.24 -12.14 -13.91
N TYR A 16 -12.65 -11.63 -12.75
CA TYR A 16 -12.96 -12.42 -11.56
C TYR A 16 -14.47 -12.58 -11.40
N THR A 17 -14.89 -13.70 -10.82
CA THR A 17 -16.28 -13.84 -10.36
C THR A 17 -16.48 -13.02 -9.08
N PRO A 18 -17.64 -12.37 -8.85
CA PRO A 18 -17.89 -11.60 -7.62
C PRO A 18 -17.77 -12.39 -6.32
N SER A 19 -17.86 -13.73 -6.38
CA SER A 19 -17.63 -14.62 -5.24
C SER A 19 -16.17 -14.79 -4.86
N ASP A 20 -15.23 -14.49 -5.75
CA ASP A 20 -13.78 -14.58 -5.50
C ASP A 20 -13.24 -13.30 -4.83
N ILE A 21 -13.75 -13.04 -3.62
CA ILE A 21 -13.47 -11.82 -2.86
C ILE A 21 -11.98 -11.63 -2.57
N GLU A 22 -11.26 -12.73 -2.31
CA GLU A 22 -9.84 -12.67 -1.95
C GLU A 22 -8.99 -12.26 -3.15
N SER A 23 -9.23 -12.83 -4.34
CA SER A 23 -8.53 -12.39 -5.56
C SER A 23 -8.88 -10.96 -5.95
N ILE A 24 -10.15 -10.55 -5.81
CA ILE A 24 -10.57 -9.17 -6.07
C ILE A 24 -9.85 -8.21 -5.12
N ARG A 25 -9.83 -8.50 -3.82
CA ARG A 25 -9.12 -7.68 -2.82
C ARG A 25 -7.63 -7.60 -3.13
N ALA A 26 -6.99 -8.73 -3.43
CA ALA A 26 -5.57 -8.78 -3.75
C ALA A 26 -5.24 -7.95 -5.01
N SER A 27 -6.05 -8.07 -6.07
CA SER A 27 -5.84 -7.33 -7.32
C SER A 27 -6.12 -5.83 -7.14
N VAL A 28 -7.17 -5.42 -6.42
CA VAL A 28 -7.39 -4.01 -6.06
C VAL A 28 -6.25 -3.46 -5.21
N PHE A 29 -5.70 -4.26 -4.29
CA PHE A 29 -4.60 -3.83 -3.44
C PHE A 29 -3.29 -3.64 -4.21
N ASN A 30 -2.89 -4.66 -4.98
CA ASN A 30 -1.60 -4.69 -5.66
C ASN A 30 -1.62 -3.83 -6.92
N ASP A 31 -2.67 -3.99 -7.73
CA ASP A 31 -2.76 -3.36 -9.04
C ASP A 31 -3.62 -2.10 -9.03
N GLY A 32 -4.37 -1.83 -7.95
CA GLY A 32 -5.30 -0.70 -7.86
C GLY A 32 -6.63 -0.94 -8.57
N ILE A 33 -6.81 -2.08 -9.24
CA ILE A 33 -8.03 -2.42 -10.00
C ILE A 33 -8.18 -3.92 -10.18
N ALA A 34 -9.41 -4.42 -10.08
CA ALA A 34 -9.82 -5.77 -10.46
C ALA A 34 -11.01 -5.69 -11.43
N PHE A 35 -11.03 -6.52 -12.47
CA PHE A 35 -12.18 -6.61 -13.38
C PHE A 35 -13.08 -7.77 -12.99
N VAL A 36 -14.40 -7.57 -13.09
CA VAL A 36 -15.39 -8.58 -12.66
C VAL A 36 -16.39 -8.88 -13.78
N GLU A 37 -16.88 -10.12 -13.83
CA GLU A 37 -17.92 -10.54 -14.78
C GLU A 37 -19.08 -11.30 -14.09
N GLY A 38 -20.26 -11.28 -14.70
CA GLY A 38 -21.48 -11.81 -14.05
C GLY A 38 -21.91 -10.98 -12.83
N CYS A 39 -21.54 -9.70 -12.79
CA CYS A 39 -21.75 -8.80 -11.65
C CYS A 39 -23.00 -7.93 -11.82
N GLU A 40 -24.18 -8.55 -11.78
CA GLU A 40 -25.47 -7.85 -11.76
C GLU A 40 -25.67 -7.01 -10.48
N GLU A 41 -26.73 -6.21 -10.43
CA GLU A 41 -26.97 -5.25 -9.33
C GLU A 41 -26.93 -5.88 -7.92
N GLU A 42 -27.57 -7.04 -7.75
CA GLU A 42 -27.61 -7.73 -6.45
C GLU A 42 -26.23 -8.25 -6.04
N THR A 43 -25.48 -8.85 -6.96
CA THR A 43 -24.12 -9.34 -6.69
C THR A 43 -23.13 -8.20 -6.51
N LEU A 44 -23.30 -7.09 -7.22
CA LEU A 44 -22.52 -5.86 -7.04
C LEU A 44 -22.69 -5.30 -5.63
N VAL A 45 -23.92 -5.23 -5.13
CA VAL A 45 -24.24 -4.77 -3.77
C VAL A 45 -23.69 -5.75 -2.72
N GLY A 46 -23.86 -7.05 -2.94
CA GLY A 46 -23.30 -8.08 -2.07
C GLY A 46 -21.77 -7.98 -1.95
N LEU A 47 -21.08 -7.84 -3.08
CA LEU A 47 -19.63 -7.63 -3.14
C LEU A 47 -19.24 -6.32 -2.43
N ALA A 48 -19.98 -5.23 -2.65
CA ALA A 48 -19.72 -3.95 -2.00
C ALA A 48 -19.79 -4.04 -0.47
N HIS A 49 -20.77 -4.76 0.07
CA HIS A 49 -20.89 -5.00 1.51
C HIS A 49 -19.78 -5.89 2.08
N GLN A 50 -19.23 -6.81 1.29
CA GLN A 50 -18.06 -7.60 1.70
C GLN A 50 -16.76 -6.78 1.68
N LEU A 51 -16.67 -5.79 0.79
CA LEU A 51 -15.52 -4.89 0.69
C LEU A 51 -15.56 -3.75 1.72
N GLY A 52 -16.75 -3.34 2.16
CA GLY A 52 -16.91 -2.49 3.33
C GLY A 52 -18.23 -1.74 3.41
N GLN A 53 -18.18 -0.52 3.94
CA GLN A 53 -19.35 0.32 4.14
C GLN A 53 -19.75 1.04 2.84
N VAL A 54 -20.92 0.71 2.30
CA VAL A 54 -21.50 1.37 1.14
C VAL A 54 -21.84 2.84 1.46
N VAL A 55 -21.37 3.75 0.59
CA VAL A 55 -21.57 5.19 0.70
C VAL A 55 -22.83 5.60 -0.05
N ARG A 56 -23.69 6.40 0.60
CA ARG A 56 -24.95 6.84 0.00
C ARG A 56 -24.74 7.71 -1.26
N PRO A 57 -25.45 7.43 -2.37
CA PRO A 57 -25.46 8.27 -3.56
C PRO A 57 -25.98 9.70 -3.28
N ARG A 58 -25.51 10.69 -4.03
CA ARG A 58 -25.98 12.08 -3.96
C ARG A 58 -27.40 12.26 -4.51
N ASN A 59 -27.69 11.53 -5.60
CA ASN A 59 -28.85 11.79 -6.45
C ASN A 59 -30.01 10.80 -6.22
N GLU A 60 -29.90 9.88 -5.25
CA GLU A 60 -30.99 8.97 -4.90
C GLU A 60 -31.68 9.43 -3.61
N ALA A 61 -32.96 9.76 -3.72
CA ALA A 61 -33.78 10.30 -2.63
C ALA A 61 -34.45 9.21 -1.75
N THR A 62 -34.39 7.95 -2.16
CA THR A 62 -34.93 6.80 -1.43
C THR A 62 -33.83 6.07 -0.66
N PRO A 63 -34.16 5.32 0.43
CA PRO A 63 -33.21 4.44 1.10
C PRO A 63 -32.93 3.22 0.18
N GLY A 64 -32.13 3.46 -0.86
CA GLY A 64 -31.73 2.48 -1.85
C GLY A 64 -30.49 1.69 -1.43
N SER A 65 -30.19 0.65 -2.21
CA SER A 65 -29.04 -0.26 -2.10
C SER A 65 -27.65 0.42 -2.15
N GLY A 66 -27.59 1.74 -2.31
CA GLY A 66 -26.35 2.52 -2.48
C GLY A 66 -25.82 2.55 -3.91
N VAL A 67 -26.57 1.99 -4.87
CA VAL A 67 -26.20 1.90 -6.28
C VAL A 67 -26.62 3.16 -7.04
N SER A 68 -25.69 3.89 -7.63
CA SER A 68 -26.00 4.95 -8.59
C SER A 68 -26.20 4.35 -9.99
N ARG A 69 -27.36 4.60 -10.61
CA ARG A 69 -27.65 4.20 -12.00
C ARG A 69 -27.28 5.29 -13.00
N ILE A 70 -26.07 5.22 -13.54
CA ILE A 70 -25.49 6.21 -14.47
C ILE A 70 -26.02 5.95 -15.89
N ARG A 71 -26.90 6.83 -16.38
CA ARG A 71 -27.61 6.73 -17.66
C ARG A 71 -28.02 8.13 -18.14
N ILE A 72 -28.42 8.28 -19.40
CA ILE A 72 -28.97 9.56 -19.88
C ILE A 72 -30.21 9.92 -19.05
N ALA A 73 -30.14 11.02 -18.30
CA ALA A 73 -31.21 11.51 -17.43
C ALA A 73 -31.10 13.03 -17.29
N SER A 74 -31.94 13.79 -17.99
CA SER A 74 -31.88 15.26 -18.06
C SER A 74 -32.30 15.95 -16.77
N ASP A 75 -33.01 15.25 -15.88
CA ASP A 75 -33.45 15.70 -14.57
C ASP A 75 -32.35 15.57 -13.49
N LEU A 76 -31.27 14.84 -13.77
CA LEU A 76 -30.18 14.59 -12.84
C LEU A 76 -28.96 15.47 -13.12
N VAL A 77 -28.33 15.94 -12.04
CA VAL A 77 -27.13 16.78 -12.13
C VAL A 77 -25.88 15.91 -12.32
N GLY A 78 -25.07 16.25 -13.32
CA GLY A 78 -23.72 15.72 -13.54
C GLY A 78 -23.52 15.13 -14.92
N LYS A 79 -22.31 15.29 -15.48
CA LYS A 79 -21.97 14.81 -16.84
C LYS A 79 -22.15 13.31 -17.05
N GLY A 80 -22.07 12.51 -15.97
CA GLY A 80 -22.35 11.08 -16.01
C GLY A 80 -23.74 10.73 -16.55
N TYR A 81 -24.72 11.64 -16.41
CA TYR A 81 -26.09 11.47 -16.88
C TYR A 81 -26.36 12.01 -18.29
N SER A 82 -25.30 12.18 -19.09
CA SER A 82 -25.35 12.57 -20.50
C SER A 82 -24.69 11.53 -21.41
N SER A 83 -24.86 11.66 -22.72
CA SER A 83 -24.16 10.86 -23.74
C SER A 83 -22.79 11.41 -24.15
N GLU A 84 -22.43 12.62 -23.68
CA GLU A 84 -21.11 13.23 -23.94
C GLU A 84 -20.00 12.43 -23.25
N GLU A 85 -18.75 12.71 -23.59
CA GLU A 85 -17.65 12.15 -22.84
C GLU A 85 -17.66 12.54 -21.36
N LEU A 86 -17.14 11.63 -20.54
CA LEU A 86 -16.78 11.93 -19.16
C LEU A 86 -15.26 11.96 -19.08
N PHE A 87 -14.70 13.16 -18.87
CA PHE A 87 -13.24 13.33 -18.73
C PHE A 87 -12.70 12.51 -17.57
N PHE A 88 -11.39 12.24 -17.59
CA PHE A 88 -10.71 11.62 -16.45
C PHE A 88 -11.02 12.37 -15.16
N HIS A 89 -11.36 11.63 -14.13
CA HIS A 89 -11.65 12.17 -12.80
C HIS A 89 -11.47 11.10 -11.72
N THR A 90 -11.42 11.55 -10.46
CA THR A 90 -11.67 10.70 -9.30
C THR A 90 -12.95 11.14 -8.58
N ASP A 91 -13.70 10.16 -8.10
CA ASP A 91 -15.04 10.38 -7.57
C ASP A 91 -14.96 11.04 -6.18
N ARG A 92 -15.86 11.98 -5.92
CA ARG A 92 -15.92 12.74 -4.65
C ARG A 92 -14.60 13.45 -4.27
N SER A 93 -13.83 13.89 -5.27
CA SER A 93 -12.56 14.63 -5.09
C SER A 93 -12.59 15.79 -4.07
N GLY A 94 -13.75 16.42 -3.83
CA GLY A 94 -13.90 17.50 -2.85
C GLY A 94 -13.96 17.09 -1.37
N TRP A 95 -14.21 15.81 -1.07
CA TRP A 95 -14.27 15.31 0.31
C TRP A 95 -12.86 15.24 0.92
N ASP A 96 -12.76 15.45 2.24
CA ASP A 96 -11.49 15.22 2.98
C ASP A 96 -11.00 13.79 2.72
N GLU A 97 -11.87 12.80 2.89
CA GLU A 97 -11.62 11.40 2.56
C GLU A 97 -12.69 10.88 1.58
N PRO A 98 -12.41 10.91 0.26
CA PRO A 98 -13.27 10.30 -0.74
C PRO A 98 -13.42 8.79 -0.47
N PRO A 99 -14.52 8.16 -0.89
CA PRO A 99 -14.62 6.71 -0.87
C PRO A 99 -13.46 6.11 -1.65
N ARG A 100 -12.78 5.15 -1.03
CA ARG A 100 -11.58 4.53 -1.62
C ARG A 100 -11.95 3.54 -2.72
N ILE A 101 -12.97 2.73 -2.51
CA ILE A 101 -13.36 1.74 -3.51
C ILE A 101 -14.48 2.30 -4.37
N LEU A 102 -14.28 2.27 -5.68
CA LEU A 102 -15.33 2.50 -6.67
C LEU A 102 -15.57 1.22 -7.44
N MET A 103 -16.83 0.82 -7.51
CA MET A 103 -17.25 -0.36 -8.24
C MET A 103 -18.20 0.05 -9.34
N SER A 104 -18.04 -0.50 -10.54
CA SER A 104 -18.95 -0.25 -11.65
C SER A 104 -19.23 -1.51 -12.44
N THR A 105 -20.49 -1.71 -12.85
CA THR A 105 -20.90 -2.77 -13.79
C THR A 105 -21.68 -2.16 -14.94
N LEU A 106 -21.33 -2.51 -16.18
CA LEU A 106 -22.16 -2.20 -17.35
C LEU A 106 -23.42 -3.06 -17.33
N ARG A 107 -24.59 -2.42 -17.30
CA ARG A 107 -25.89 -3.10 -17.34
C ARG A 107 -26.49 -3.12 -18.74
N SER A 108 -26.37 -2.02 -19.47
CA SER A 108 -26.76 -1.96 -20.88
C SER A 108 -25.69 -1.25 -21.70
N GLN A 109 -25.33 -1.87 -22.81
CA GLN A 109 -24.30 -1.38 -23.72
C GLN A 109 -24.90 -0.38 -24.71
N SER A 110 -24.12 0.66 -25.04
CA SER A 110 -24.39 1.62 -26.10
C SER A 110 -24.32 0.98 -27.49
N GLU A 111 -24.90 1.65 -28.49
CA GLU A 111 -24.79 1.23 -29.90
C GLU A 111 -23.38 1.45 -30.45
N SER A 112 -22.75 2.58 -30.08
CA SER A 112 -21.37 2.91 -30.41
C SER A 112 -20.73 3.74 -29.31
N GLY A 113 -19.42 3.62 -29.16
CA GLY A 113 -18.65 4.31 -28.11
C GLY A 113 -19.00 3.85 -26.69
N GLY A 114 -18.65 4.68 -25.71
CA GLY A 114 -18.94 4.42 -24.28
C GLY A 114 -17.94 3.49 -23.59
N GLU A 115 -16.77 3.27 -24.20
CA GLU A 115 -15.62 2.60 -23.60
C GLU A 115 -15.20 3.29 -22.31
N SER A 116 -14.74 2.49 -21.35
CA SER A 116 -14.16 3.02 -20.10
C SER A 116 -12.69 3.33 -20.35
N LEU A 117 -12.25 4.53 -20.02
CA LEU A 117 -10.84 4.92 -20.05
C LEU A 117 -10.32 4.92 -18.61
N LEU A 118 -9.15 4.32 -18.39
CA LEU A 118 -8.58 4.06 -17.07
C LEU A 118 -7.10 4.42 -17.06
N VAL A 119 -6.63 4.99 -15.94
CA VAL A 119 -5.22 5.37 -15.75
C VAL A 119 -4.80 5.05 -14.33
N ASP A 120 -3.73 4.29 -14.17
CA ASP A 120 -3.04 4.14 -12.89
C ASP A 120 -2.18 5.39 -12.63
N SER A 121 -2.56 6.19 -11.63
CA SER A 121 -1.81 7.40 -11.29
C SER A 121 -0.38 7.12 -10.88
N GLN A 122 -0.04 5.92 -10.39
CA GLN A 122 1.34 5.59 -10.02
C GLN A 122 2.28 5.72 -11.23
N SER A 123 1.82 5.30 -12.41
CA SER A 123 2.59 5.42 -13.65
C SER A 123 2.79 6.89 -14.07
N VAL A 124 1.75 7.71 -13.90
CA VAL A 124 1.78 9.17 -14.15
C VAL A 124 2.74 9.85 -13.17
N LEU A 125 2.66 9.54 -11.89
CA LEU A 125 3.53 10.10 -10.84
C LEU A 125 5.00 9.74 -11.06
N ASN A 126 5.28 8.50 -11.47
CA ASN A 126 6.64 8.06 -11.79
C ASN A 126 7.19 8.86 -12.97
N ALA A 127 6.41 9.06 -14.04
CA ALA A 127 6.81 9.87 -15.18
C ALA A 127 7.08 11.33 -14.79
N LEU A 128 6.22 11.92 -13.95
CA LEU A 128 6.41 13.28 -13.44
C LEU A 128 7.70 13.41 -12.63
N LYS A 129 7.95 12.51 -11.67
CA LYS A 129 9.16 12.53 -10.85
C LYS A 129 10.45 12.40 -11.66
N GLN A 130 10.43 11.60 -12.73
CA GLN A 130 11.62 11.35 -13.56
C GLN A 130 11.91 12.46 -14.56
N HIS A 131 10.89 13.16 -15.04
CA HIS A 131 11.03 14.05 -16.20
C HIS A 131 10.61 15.50 -15.96
N ASP A 132 9.92 15.81 -14.86
CA ASP A 132 9.49 17.18 -14.53
C ASP A 132 9.19 17.35 -13.03
N GLU A 133 10.25 17.47 -12.22
CA GLU A 133 10.14 17.65 -10.77
C GLU A 133 9.37 18.93 -10.38
N GLY A 134 9.54 20.02 -11.13
CA GLY A 134 8.82 21.28 -10.87
C GLY A 134 7.30 21.12 -11.06
N LEU A 135 6.90 20.33 -12.05
CA LEU A 135 5.51 19.97 -12.26
C LEU A 135 4.97 19.06 -11.14
N TYR A 136 5.77 18.08 -10.68
CA TYR A 136 5.42 17.24 -9.53
C TYR A 136 5.19 18.06 -8.25
N ASP A 137 6.04 19.05 -7.96
CA ASP A 137 5.89 19.94 -6.82
C ASP A 137 4.63 20.80 -6.89
N LEU A 138 4.27 21.24 -8.10
CA LEU A 138 3.06 22.03 -8.31
C LEU A 138 1.79 21.23 -7.97
N PHE A 139 1.73 19.96 -8.37
CA PHE A 139 0.56 19.09 -8.15
C PHE A 139 0.45 18.54 -6.74
N THR A 140 1.57 18.46 -6.03
CA THR A 140 1.61 17.99 -4.63
C THR A 140 1.41 19.12 -3.62
N SER A 141 1.25 20.36 -4.09
CA SER A 141 1.02 21.53 -3.25
C SER A 141 -0.45 21.95 -3.26
N SER A 142 -1.05 22.01 -2.07
CA SER A 142 -2.44 22.44 -1.88
C SER A 142 -2.69 23.93 -2.19
N LYS A 143 -1.64 24.71 -2.43
CA LYS A 143 -1.72 26.14 -2.78
C LYS A 143 -2.24 26.38 -4.20
N HIS A 144 -2.14 25.39 -5.07
CA HIS A 144 -2.38 25.59 -6.50
C HIS A 144 -3.71 25.08 -6.99
N THR A 145 -4.44 24.33 -6.16
CA THR A 145 -5.68 23.65 -6.52
C THR A 145 -6.69 23.71 -5.38
N SER A 146 -7.97 23.79 -5.71
CA SER A 146 -9.07 23.64 -4.75
C SER A 146 -10.18 22.82 -5.39
N PHE A 147 -10.76 21.90 -4.61
CA PHE A 147 -11.80 21.00 -5.09
C PHE A 147 -13.15 21.34 -4.47
N ARG A 148 -14.21 21.24 -5.27
CA ARG A 148 -15.56 21.59 -4.85
C ARG A 148 -16.17 20.47 -4.01
N ALA A 149 -16.50 20.77 -2.75
CA ALA A 149 -17.23 19.91 -1.84
C ALA A 149 -18.73 19.84 -2.20
N ASP A 150 -19.47 18.94 -1.56
CA ASP A 150 -20.89 18.72 -1.88
C ASP A 150 -21.80 19.91 -1.54
N ASP A 151 -21.42 20.69 -0.52
CA ASP A 151 -22.07 21.96 -0.15
C ASP A 151 -21.76 23.11 -1.12
N GLY A 152 -20.91 22.86 -2.12
CA GLY A 152 -20.51 23.81 -3.14
C GLY A 152 -19.28 24.66 -2.81
N THR A 153 -18.72 24.55 -1.60
CA THR A 153 -17.50 25.24 -1.20
C THR A 153 -16.27 24.67 -1.91
N PHE A 154 -15.28 25.51 -2.21
CA PHE A 154 -13.99 25.06 -2.74
C PHE A 154 -12.98 24.98 -1.59
N VAL A 155 -12.39 23.81 -1.40
CA VAL A 155 -11.40 23.57 -0.34
C VAL A 155 -10.01 23.39 -0.96
N PRO A 156 -8.98 24.14 -0.49
CA PRO A 156 -7.60 23.95 -0.93
C PRO A 156 -7.09 22.55 -0.64
N ARG A 157 -6.69 21.82 -1.69
CA ARG A 157 -6.14 20.46 -1.61
C ARG A 157 -5.20 20.23 -2.76
N ALA A 158 -4.13 19.48 -2.54
CA ALA A 158 -3.26 19.05 -3.63
C ALA A 158 -4.00 18.07 -4.55
N MET A 159 -3.57 17.94 -5.80
CA MET A 159 -3.98 16.81 -6.65
C MET A 159 -3.37 15.51 -6.13
N VAL A 160 -2.20 15.58 -5.50
CA VAL A 160 -1.53 14.41 -4.91
C VAL A 160 -1.20 14.77 -3.48
N ASP A 161 -1.92 14.17 -2.55
CA ASP A 161 -1.64 14.35 -1.13
C ASP A 161 -0.45 13.46 -0.73
N LYS A 162 0.67 14.08 -0.34
CA LYS A 162 1.93 13.37 -0.03
C LYS A 162 1.84 12.54 1.25
N ASP A 163 0.97 12.92 2.17
CA ASP A 163 0.85 12.28 3.49
C ASP A 163 -0.10 11.09 3.42
N THR A 164 -1.22 11.24 2.70
CA THR A 164 -2.27 10.21 2.60
C THR A 164 -2.19 9.37 1.33
N GLY A 165 -1.42 9.80 0.33
CA GLY A 165 -1.33 9.14 -0.98
C GLY A 165 -2.55 9.36 -1.89
N ILE A 166 -3.53 10.17 -1.49
CA ILE A 166 -4.76 10.35 -2.26
C ILE A 166 -4.51 11.15 -3.54
N PHE A 167 -4.86 10.57 -4.69
CA PHE A 167 -4.88 11.24 -5.98
C PHE A 167 -6.28 11.82 -6.28
N ARG A 168 -6.34 13.13 -6.52
CA ARG A 168 -7.55 13.90 -6.83
C ARG A 168 -7.42 14.51 -8.21
N PHE A 169 -8.41 14.24 -9.06
CA PHE A 169 -8.39 14.78 -10.40
C PHE A 169 -9.79 15.12 -10.89
N ARG A 170 -9.90 16.29 -11.52
CA ARG A 170 -11.12 16.82 -12.13
C ARG A 170 -10.70 17.67 -13.32
N PHE A 171 -11.47 17.61 -14.40
CA PHE A 171 -11.37 18.56 -15.50
C PHE A 171 -12.76 19.07 -15.87
N ASP A 172 -13.37 19.77 -14.90
CA ASP A 172 -14.70 20.36 -14.97
C ASP A 172 -14.86 21.46 -13.92
N ASP A 173 -16.07 21.98 -13.74
CA ASP A 173 -16.39 23.06 -12.80
C ASP A 173 -16.25 22.68 -11.30
N GLY A 174 -15.73 21.49 -10.99
CA GLY A 174 -15.44 21.06 -9.61
C GLY A 174 -14.01 21.29 -9.16
N ILE A 175 -13.17 21.93 -9.98
CA ILE A 175 -11.81 22.31 -9.60
C ILE A 175 -11.54 23.79 -9.89
N GLN A 176 -10.82 24.43 -8.99
CA GLN A 176 -10.19 25.73 -9.20
C GLN A 176 -8.68 25.56 -9.22
N MET A 177 -8.01 26.32 -10.10
CA MET A 177 -6.57 26.20 -10.33
C MET A 177 -5.93 27.59 -10.34
N SER A 178 -4.75 27.70 -9.76
CA SER A 178 -3.88 28.88 -9.92
C SER A 178 -3.41 29.04 -11.38
N ALA A 179 -2.98 30.23 -11.78
CA ALA A 179 -2.53 30.48 -13.15
C ALA A 179 -1.36 29.57 -13.59
N SER A 180 -0.39 29.33 -12.69
CA SER A 180 0.71 28.39 -12.95
C SER A 180 0.20 26.97 -13.18
N MET A 181 -0.82 26.57 -12.41
CA MET A 181 -1.46 25.27 -12.56
C MET A 181 -2.21 25.13 -13.89
N VAL A 182 -2.94 26.17 -14.32
CA VAL A 182 -3.64 26.15 -15.62
C VAL A 182 -2.67 25.95 -16.79
N VAL A 183 -1.50 26.61 -16.77
CA VAL A 183 -0.47 26.45 -17.81
C VAL A 183 0.11 25.02 -17.80
N ALA A 184 0.35 24.49 -16.60
CA ALA A 184 0.88 23.14 -16.39
C ALA A 184 -0.12 22.02 -16.70
N PHE A 185 -1.43 22.29 -16.60
CA PHE A 185 -2.49 21.28 -16.65
C PHE A 185 -2.53 20.54 -18.00
N ALA A 186 -2.31 21.24 -19.11
CA ALA A 186 -2.28 20.61 -20.43
C ALA A 186 -1.19 19.53 -20.54
N LYS A 187 0.01 19.82 -20.01
CA LYS A 187 1.12 18.85 -19.98
C LYS A 187 0.77 17.64 -19.11
N LEU A 188 0.12 17.84 -17.97
CA LEU A 188 -0.36 16.72 -17.15
C LEU A 188 -1.39 15.89 -17.91
N GLN A 189 -2.32 16.53 -18.61
CA GLN A 189 -3.35 15.83 -19.37
C GLN A 189 -2.74 14.96 -20.48
N ASP A 190 -1.69 15.44 -21.16
CA ASP A 190 -0.94 14.65 -22.15
C ASP A 190 -0.26 13.44 -21.50
N ILE A 191 0.39 13.62 -20.34
CA ILE A 191 1.00 12.51 -19.59
C ILE A 191 -0.08 11.49 -19.17
N ILE A 192 -1.22 11.95 -18.66
CA ILE A 192 -2.35 11.08 -18.30
C ILE A 192 -2.78 10.24 -19.50
N TYR A 193 -2.93 10.84 -20.68
CA TYR A 193 -3.29 10.10 -21.89
C TYR A 193 -2.22 9.11 -22.33
N GLN A 194 -0.93 9.45 -22.25
CA GLN A 194 0.18 8.53 -22.56
C GLN A 194 0.15 7.27 -21.69
N HIS A 195 -0.31 7.39 -20.45
CA HIS A 195 -0.41 6.30 -19.49
C HIS A 195 -1.81 5.68 -19.40
N ALA A 196 -2.75 6.14 -20.23
CA ALA A 196 -4.12 5.64 -20.24
C ALA A 196 -4.28 4.41 -21.14
N TYR A 197 -5.18 3.52 -20.72
CA TYR A 197 -5.73 2.45 -21.56
C TYR A 197 -7.27 2.55 -21.59
N PHE A 198 -7.89 1.81 -22.50
CA PHE A 198 -9.35 1.72 -22.55
C PHE A 198 -9.84 0.26 -22.57
N VAL A 199 -11.06 0.06 -22.08
CA VAL A 199 -11.73 -1.24 -21.99
C VAL A 199 -13.15 -1.13 -22.53
N ALA A 200 -13.50 -2.05 -23.42
CA ALA A 200 -14.86 -2.23 -23.93
C ALA A 200 -15.58 -3.33 -23.12
N LEU A 201 -16.36 -2.92 -22.13
CA LEU A 201 -17.10 -3.84 -21.26
C LEU A 201 -18.34 -4.39 -21.98
N GLN A 202 -18.70 -5.63 -21.68
CA GLN A 202 -19.98 -6.24 -22.01
C GLN A 202 -20.98 -6.10 -20.85
N PRO A 203 -22.30 -6.24 -21.09
CA PRO A 203 -23.28 -6.33 -20.00
C PRO A 203 -22.89 -7.40 -18.97
N GLY A 204 -23.00 -7.07 -17.69
CA GLY A 204 -22.58 -7.92 -16.57
C GLY A 204 -21.07 -7.84 -16.26
N GLN A 205 -20.27 -7.15 -17.09
CA GLN A 205 -18.86 -6.89 -16.81
C GLN A 205 -18.64 -5.52 -16.17
N GLY A 206 -17.60 -5.44 -15.36
CA GLY A 206 -17.32 -4.29 -14.53
C GLY A 206 -15.89 -4.25 -14.02
N TYR A 207 -15.65 -3.31 -13.12
CA TYR A 207 -14.41 -3.21 -12.37
C TYR A 207 -14.65 -2.72 -10.95
N VAL A 208 -13.76 -3.13 -10.05
CA VAL A 208 -13.55 -2.61 -8.70
C VAL A 208 -12.21 -1.91 -8.74
N LEU A 209 -12.14 -0.63 -8.40
CA LEU A 209 -10.89 0.12 -8.41
C LEU A 209 -10.67 0.92 -7.13
N ASP A 210 -9.40 1.20 -6.87
CA ASP A 210 -8.97 2.16 -5.86
C ASP A 210 -9.09 3.58 -6.44
N ASN A 211 -10.15 4.28 -6.06
CA ASN A 211 -10.46 5.65 -6.44
C ASN A 211 -9.47 6.69 -5.88
N HIS A 212 -8.58 6.30 -4.98
CA HIS A 212 -7.44 7.15 -4.56
C HIS A 212 -6.23 6.98 -5.48
N ARG A 213 -6.17 5.93 -6.31
CA ARG A 213 -5.06 5.62 -7.23
C ARG A 213 -5.44 5.71 -8.70
N TYR A 214 -6.66 5.34 -9.08
CA TYR A 214 -7.09 5.27 -10.47
C TYR A 214 -7.93 6.47 -10.88
N LEU A 215 -7.57 7.06 -12.02
CA LEU A 215 -8.46 7.96 -12.75
C LEU A 215 -9.33 7.11 -13.67
N HIS A 216 -10.58 7.50 -13.82
CA HIS A 216 -11.49 6.85 -14.75
C HIS A 216 -12.28 7.89 -15.54
N GLY A 217 -12.75 7.48 -16.71
CA GLY A 217 -13.54 8.30 -17.61
C GLY A 217 -14.24 7.45 -18.66
N ARG A 218 -14.91 8.10 -19.60
CA ARG A 218 -15.75 7.43 -20.60
C ARG A 218 -15.71 8.16 -21.92
N ALA A 219 -15.62 7.42 -23.02
CA ALA A 219 -15.89 7.96 -24.35
C ALA A 219 -17.36 8.45 -24.46
N SER A 220 -17.62 9.35 -25.40
CA SER A 220 -18.99 9.67 -25.80
C SER A 220 -19.66 8.42 -26.40
N PHE A 221 -20.98 8.37 -26.41
CA PHE A 221 -21.70 7.22 -26.95
C PHE A 221 -23.01 7.60 -27.64
N THR A 222 -23.53 6.69 -28.46
CA THR A 222 -24.87 6.78 -29.06
C THR A 222 -25.81 5.70 -28.52
N GLY A 223 -27.12 5.97 -28.60
CA GLY A 223 -28.15 5.07 -28.10
C GLY A 223 -28.29 5.11 -26.57
N SER A 224 -28.73 3.99 -26.00
CA SER A 224 -28.93 3.85 -24.54
C SER A 224 -27.74 3.15 -23.89
N ARG A 225 -27.32 3.61 -22.71
CA ARG A 225 -26.27 2.98 -21.90
C ARG A 225 -26.58 3.18 -20.42
N GLU A 226 -26.45 2.12 -19.63
CA GLU A 226 -26.63 2.16 -18.17
C GLU A 226 -25.44 1.47 -17.49
N LEU A 227 -24.79 2.20 -16.57
CA LEU A 227 -23.73 1.71 -15.70
C LEU A 227 -24.21 1.80 -14.25
N LEU A 228 -24.11 0.69 -13.52
CA LEU A 228 -24.32 0.68 -12.08
C LEU A 228 -23.02 1.09 -11.40
N ARG A 229 -23.05 1.99 -10.42
CA ARG A 229 -21.87 2.42 -9.68
C ARG A 229 -22.12 2.39 -8.18
N VAL A 230 -21.21 1.78 -7.42
CA VAL A 230 -21.22 1.78 -5.95
C VAL A 230 -19.92 2.40 -5.44
N LEU A 231 -20.02 3.22 -4.40
CA LEU A 231 -18.87 3.77 -3.68
C LEU A 231 -18.80 3.10 -2.31
N VAL A 232 -17.60 2.66 -1.93
CA VAL A 232 -17.38 1.89 -0.70
C VAL A 232 -16.23 2.51 0.09
N ARG A 233 -16.45 2.66 1.40
CA ARG A 233 -15.36 2.82 2.36
C ARG A 233 -14.90 1.43 2.77
N PRO A 234 -13.64 1.06 2.51
CA PRO A 234 -13.13 -0.22 2.97
C PRO A 234 -13.32 -0.31 4.48
N SER A 235 -13.71 -1.48 4.96
CA SER A 235 -13.69 -1.78 6.39
C SER A 235 -12.73 -2.94 6.60
N THR A 236 -11.95 -2.90 7.68
CA THR A 236 -11.40 -4.16 8.22
C THR A 236 -12.60 -5.04 8.55
N PRO A 237 -12.60 -6.33 8.18
CA PRO A 237 -13.48 -7.28 8.82
C PRO A 237 -13.32 -7.10 10.34
N SER A 238 -14.42 -7.02 11.08
CA SER A 238 -14.44 -6.70 12.52
C SER A 238 -13.73 -7.73 13.42
N SER A 239 -12.94 -8.62 12.83
CA SER A 239 -12.26 -9.75 13.43
C SER A 239 -10.86 -9.95 12.83
N GLU A 240 -10.23 -8.96 12.20
CA GLU A 240 -8.85 -9.09 11.71
C GLU A 240 -7.85 -8.39 12.66
N LYS A 241 -6.81 -9.12 13.06
CA LYS A 241 -5.70 -8.63 13.90
C LYS A 241 -4.42 -8.55 13.08
N ILE A 242 -3.82 -7.37 13.01
CA ILE A 242 -2.61 -7.14 12.20
C ILE A 242 -1.37 -7.26 13.08
N ILE A 243 -0.44 -8.15 12.70
CA ILE A 243 0.81 -8.38 13.43
C ILE A 243 1.98 -8.19 12.47
N LEU A 244 2.90 -7.28 12.80
CA LEU A 244 4.14 -7.05 12.07
C LEU A 244 5.32 -7.57 12.90
N PHE A 245 6.06 -8.54 12.36
CA PHE A 245 7.22 -9.14 13.01
C PHE A 245 8.52 -8.51 12.52
N ASP A 246 9.42 -8.16 13.45
CA ASP A 246 10.84 -8.09 13.11
C ASP A 246 11.40 -9.50 12.91
N ILE A 247 12.57 -9.60 12.28
CA ILE A 247 13.19 -10.86 11.87
C ILE A 247 14.35 -11.21 12.79
N ASP A 248 15.40 -10.39 12.79
CA ASP A 248 16.63 -10.71 13.52
C ASP A 248 16.38 -10.64 15.01
N GLY A 249 16.74 -11.69 15.75
CA GLY A 249 16.51 -11.77 17.19
C GLY A 249 15.07 -12.10 17.58
N THR A 250 14.09 -11.86 16.70
CA THR A 250 12.67 -12.17 16.89
C THR A 250 12.26 -13.51 16.28
N LEU A 251 12.35 -13.65 14.94
CA LEU A 251 11.99 -14.88 14.23
C LEU A 251 13.19 -15.80 13.99
N CYS A 252 14.36 -15.24 13.71
CA CYS A 252 15.60 -15.98 13.54
C CYS A 252 16.83 -15.18 13.99
N ARG A 253 17.93 -15.87 14.32
CA ARG A 253 19.23 -15.28 14.61
C ARG A 253 20.18 -15.50 13.45
N SER A 254 20.65 -14.39 12.88
CA SER A 254 21.51 -14.38 11.71
C SER A 254 22.67 -13.37 11.81
N GLU A 255 23.08 -13.02 13.03
CA GLU A 255 24.04 -11.94 13.29
C GLU A 255 25.39 -12.15 12.58
N ALA A 256 26.03 -13.31 12.73
CA ALA A 256 27.29 -13.60 12.06
C ALA A 256 27.17 -13.57 10.53
N LEU A 257 26.05 -14.08 10.00
CA LEU A 257 25.72 -14.05 8.57
C LEU A 257 25.60 -12.60 8.07
N SER A 258 24.88 -11.77 8.81
CA SER A 258 24.62 -10.37 8.47
C SER A 258 25.89 -9.53 8.51
N ILE A 259 26.69 -9.67 9.58
CA ILE A 259 27.93 -8.92 9.77
C ILE A 259 28.93 -9.26 8.66
N ASP A 260 29.14 -10.53 8.34
CA ASP A 260 30.06 -10.94 7.27
C ASP A 260 29.63 -10.38 5.90
N ALA A 261 28.35 -10.54 5.55
CA ALA A 261 27.82 -10.08 4.27
C ALA A 261 27.89 -8.55 4.12
N TYR A 262 27.48 -7.83 5.16
CA TYR A 262 27.41 -6.38 5.16
C TYR A 262 28.79 -5.75 5.01
N TYR A 263 29.73 -6.13 5.87
CA TYR A 263 31.08 -5.56 5.87
C TYR A 263 31.90 -5.98 4.64
N SER A 264 31.73 -7.22 4.16
CA SER A 264 32.35 -7.64 2.90
C SER A 264 31.85 -6.81 1.73
N CYS A 265 30.53 -6.57 1.65
CA CYS A 265 29.93 -5.82 0.56
C CYS A 265 30.38 -4.35 0.55
N VAL A 266 30.28 -3.66 1.68
CA VAL A 266 30.65 -2.24 1.76
C VAL A 266 32.16 -2.04 1.54
N SER A 267 33.01 -2.93 2.07
CA SER A 267 34.46 -2.88 1.84
C SER A 267 34.82 -2.99 0.36
N ASP A 268 34.23 -3.98 -0.33
CA ASP A 268 34.50 -4.23 -1.75
C ASP A 268 34.01 -3.09 -2.64
N ILE A 269 32.88 -2.46 -2.31
CA ILE A 269 32.35 -1.31 -3.07
C ILE A 269 33.19 -0.06 -2.85
N VAL A 270 33.59 0.22 -1.61
CA VAL A 270 34.36 1.42 -1.25
C VAL A 270 35.84 1.27 -1.61
N GLY A 271 36.36 0.04 -1.72
CA GLY A 271 37.77 -0.24 -1.97
C GLY A 271 38.65 0.08 -0.75
N LYS A 272 38.08 0.02 0.45
CA LYS A 272 38.74 0.25 1.74
C LYS A 272 38.39 -0.88 2.69
N ASP A 273 39.29 -1.23 3.60
CA ASP A 273 39.00 -2.17 4.68
C ASP A 273 38.03 -1.52 5.67
N ILE A 274 36.75 -1.86 5.58
CA ILE A 274 35.66 -1.41 6.47
C ILE A 274 35.08 -2.64 7.15
N ASN A 275 35.33 -2.78 8.44
CA ASN A 275 34.93 -3.96 9.19
C ASN A 275 34.46 -3.59 10.61
N HIS A 276 33.89 -4.57 11.32
CA HIS A 276 33.37 -4.35 12.66
C HIS A 276 34.44 -3.86 13.66
N ALA A 277 35.71 -4.26 13.50
CA ALA A 277 36.78 -3.87 14.41
C ALA A 277 37.22 -2.40 14.23
N ASN A 278 37.04 -1.82 13.04
CA ASN A 278 37.40 -0.43 12.74
C ASN A 278 36.20 0.51 12.60
N THR A 279 35.00 0.05 12.97
CA THR A 279 33.74 0.81 12.83
C THR A 279 33.00 0.86 14.17
N THR A 280 32.93 2.04 14.80
CA THR A 280 32.21 2.25 16.07
C THR A 280 30.79 2.77 15.82
N VAL A 281 30.00 2.02 15.05
CA VAL A 281 28.58 2.32 14.80
C VAL A 281 27.75 1.18 15.40
N ASN A 282 26.68 1.53 16.13
CA ASN A 282 25.77 0.52 16.66
C ASN A 282 24.99 -0.15 15.51
N LEU A 283 25.05 -1.48 15.45
CA LEU A 283 24.45 -2.28 14.38
C LEU A 283 23.00 -2.68 14.71
N HIS A 284 22.68 -2.85 16.00
CA HIS A 284 21.45 -3.53 16.40
C HIS A 284 20.22 -2.65 16.22
N GLY A 285 19.19 -3.24 15.59
CA GLY A 285 17.87 -2.62 15.41
C GLY A 285 17.84 -1.43 14.44
N ARG A 286 18.83 -1.30 13.54
CA ARG A 286 18.86 -0.24 12.52
C ARG A 286 18.44 -0.77 11.15
N THR A 287 18.05 0.13 10.25
CA THR A 287 17.79 -0.23 8.86
C THR A 287 19.09 -0.38 8.08
N ASP A 288 19.13 -1.26 7.08
CA ASP A 288 20.29 -1.48 6.20
C ASP A 288 20.74 -0.14 5.59
N LEU A 289 19.78 0.67 5.13
CA LEU A 289 20.02 2.00 4.58
C LEU A 289 20.57 2.98 5.64
N GLY A 290 19.93 3.07 6.81
CA GLY A 290 20.37 3.97 7.88
C GLY A 290 21.76 3.61 8.42
N LEU A 291 22.03 2.31 8.60
CA LEU A 291 23.34 1.81 8.99
C LEU A 291 24.41 2.13 7.94
N LEU A 292 24.07 2.04 6.65
CA LEU A 292 25.02 2.26 5.58
C LEU A 292 25.47 3.72 5.57
N HIS A 293 24.51 4.64 5.67
CA HIS A 293 24.81 6.06 5.77
C HIS A 293 25.76 6.35 6.93
N ASP A 294 25.47 5.86 8.13
CA ASP A 294 26.32 6.10 9.30
C ASP A 294 27.74 5.53 9.15
N ILE A 295 27.88 4.36 8.53
CA ILE A 295 29.20 3.77 8.25
C ILE A 295 29.97 4.60 7.20
N LEU A 296 29.30 5.04 6.13
CA LEU A 296 29.94 5.87 5.10
C LEU A 296 30.35 7.24 5.64
N ASP A 297 29.55 7.81 6.53
CA ASP A 297 29.83 9.07 7.23
C ASP A 297 31.04 8.93 8.15
N TYR A 298 31.07 7.86 8.95
CA TYR A 298 32.16 7.54 9.86
C TYR A 298 33.50 7.39 9.10
N HIS A 299 33.49 6.70 7.96
CA HIS A 299 34.67 6.48 7.11
C HIS A 299 34.94 7.59 6.08
N GLN A 300 34.19 8.70 6.15
CA GLN A 300 34.35 9.90 5.31
C GLN A 300 34.34 9.59 3.80
N VAL A 301 33.40 8.76 3.35
CA VAL A 301 33.24 8.40 1.94
C VAL A 301 32.53 9.52 1.18
N SER A 302 33.14 10.04 0.12
CA SER A 302 32.62 11.21 -0.63
C SER A 302 31.47 10.88 -1.59
N MET A 303 31.44 9.68 -2.17
CA MET A 303 30.47 9.29 -3.22
C MET A 303 29.30 8.46 -2.65
N LYS A 304 28.65 8.95 -1.58
CA LYS A 304 27.69 8.17 -0.79
C LYS A 304 26.55 7.59 -1.62
N ASP A 305 25.88 8.40 -2.43
CA ASP A 305 24.69 7.96 -3.18
C ASP A 305 25.00 6.81 -4.16
N GLN A 306 26.16 6.88 -4.84
CA GLN A 306 26.61 5.80 -5.73
C GLN A 306 26.97 4.52 -4.97
N VAL A 307 27.52 4.65 -3.76
CA VAL A 307 27.82 3.50 -2.89
C VAL A 307 26.53 2.87 -2.39
N VAL A 308 25.55 3.68 -1.97
CA VAL A 308 24.22 3.22 -1.52
C VAL A 308 23.52 2.43 -2.63
N GLU A 309 23.43 2.99 -3.83
CA GLU A 309 22.80 2.32 -4.98
C GLU A 309 23.48 0.97 -5.29
N ARG A 310 24.82 0.94 -5.33
CA ARG A 310 25.57 -0.30 -5.58
C ARG A 310 25.43 -1.30 -4.43
N PHE A 311 25.41 -0.84 -3.19
CA PHE A 311 25.28 -1.70 -2.01
C PHE A 311 23.92 -2.40 -1.99
N LEU A 312 22.82 -1.66 -2.13
CA LEU A 312 21.47 -2.25 -2.13
C LEU A 312 21.31 -3.30 -3.24
N LYS A 313 21.98 -3.11 -4.38
CA LYS A 313 21.99 -4.07 -5.49
C LYS A 313 22.84 -5.32 -5.22
N LEU A 314 23.98 -5.18 -4.55
CA LEU A 314 24.97 -6.25 -4.40
C LEU A 314 24.84 -7.00 -3.07
N HIS A 315 24.40 -6.36 -2.00
CA HIS A 315 24.33 -6.92 -0.64
C HIS A 315 23.61 -8.29 -0.58
N PRO A 316 22.51 -8.54 -1.31
CA PRO A 316 21.89 -9.87 -1.35
C PRO A 316 22.83 -10.99 -1.82
N GLN A 317 23.67 -10.72 -2.82
CA GLN A 317 24.64 -11.70 -3.32
C GLN A 317 25.74 -11.98 -2.29
N TYR A 318 26.12 -10.98 -1.50
CA TYR A 318 27.06 -11.19 -0.39
C TYR A 318 26.44 -12.04 0.71
N LEU A 319 25.17 -11.83 1.05
CA LEU A 319 24.45 -12.67 2.01
C LEU A 319 24.36 -14.13 1.56
N GLU A 320 24.07 -14.39 0.28
CA GLU A 320 24.08 -15.74 -0.30
C GLU A 320 25.46 -16.40 -0.23
N ARG A 321 26.53 -15.64 -0.50
CA ARG A 321 27.90 -16.13 -0.35
C ARG A 321 28.21 -16.47 1.10
N SER A 322 27.83 -15.61 2.04
CA SER A 322 28.03 -15.82 3.48
C SER A 322 27.26 -17.05 3.99
N LEU A 323 26.03 -17.28 3.52
CA LEU A 323 25.29 -18.53 3.75
C LEU A 323 26.06 -19.74 3.20
N SER A 324 26.60 -19.62 1.98
CA SER A 324 27.39 -20.68 1.33
C SER A 324 28.71 -20.97 2.05
N LYS A 325 29.26 -20.02 2.82
CA LYS A 325 30.40 -20.24 3.74
C LYS A 325 30.00 -21.05 4.98
N GLY A 326 28.70 -21.30 5.20
CA GLY A 326 28.18 -22.01 6.37
C GLY A 326 27.82 -21.10 7.55
N LEU A 327 27.73 -19.77 7.35
CA LEU A 327 27.24 -18.87 8.40
C LEU A 327 25.72 -19.07 8.56
N PRO A 328 25.22 -19.37 9.77
CA PRO A 328 23.86 -19.84 9.94
C PRO A 328 22.84 -18.70 10.05
N SER A 329 21.61 -18.99 9.62
CA SER A 329 20.39 -18.32 10.09
C SER A 329 19.60 -19.37 10.87
N VAL A 330 19.40 -19.15 12.17
CA VAL A 330 18.80 -20.16 13.06
C VAL A 330 17.48 -19.64 13.61
N ILE A 331 16.43 -20.45 13.54
CA ILE A 331 15.13 -20.09 14.08
C ILE A 331 15.18 -19.75 15.58
N CYS A 332 14.47 -18.70 15.99
CA CYS A 332 14.39 -18.28 17.39
C CYS A 332 13.49 -19.23 18.21
N PRO A 333 13.73 -19.37 19.53
CA PRO A 333 12.89 -20.16 20.42
C PRO A 333 11.41 -19.80 20.32
N GLY A 334 10.58 -20.79 19.98
CA GLY A 334 9.13 -20.63 19.87
C GLY A 334 8.63 -20.02 18.56
N ALA A 335 9.49 -19.51 17.67
CA ALA A 335 9.07 -18.87 16.42
C ALA A 335 8.29 -19.84 15.51
N GLN A 336 8.83 -21.03 15.23
CA GLN A 336 8.16 -22.03 14.38
C GLN A 336 6.78 -22.41 14.92
N GLU A 337 6.71 -22.68 16.22
CA GLU A 337 5.48 -23.11 16.88
C GLU A 337 4.45 -21.97 16.87
N MET A 338 4.89 -20.74 17.09
CA MET A 338 4.04 -19.56 17.10
C MET A 338 3.44 -19.29 15.70
N LEU A 339 4.27 -19.30 14.66
CA LEU A 339 3.83 -19.13 13.28
C LEU A 339 2.86 -20.25 12.85
N SER A 340 3.18 -21.50 13.17
CA SER A 340 2.29 -22.65 12.90
C SER A 340 0.97 -22.57 13.67
N TRP A 341 0.97 -21.95 14.86
CA TRP A 341 -0.23 -21.72 15.63
C TRP A 341 -1.10 -20.63 14.99
N LEU A 342 -0.52 -19.51 14.56
CA LEU A 342 -1.22 -18.41 13.88
C LEU A 342 -1.90 -18.88 12.59
N VAL A 343 -1.19 -19.66 11.75
CA VAL A 343 -1.76 -20.22 10.52
C VAL A 343 -2.99 -21.09 10.83
N ARG A 344 -2.91 -21.97 11.85
CA ARG A 344 -4.06 -22.79 12.27
C ARG A 344 -5.21 -21.97 12.87
N GLN A 345 -4.94 -20.83 13.49
CA GLN A 345 -6.03 -19.94 13.94
C GLN A 345 -6.82 -19.37 12.75
N ASN A 346 -6.14 -19.05 11.65
CA ASN A 346 -6.79 -18.52 10.45
C ASN A 346 -7.68 -19.54 9.72
N GLU A 347 -7.49 -20.84 9.96
CA GLU A 347 -8.35 -21.91 9.45
C GLU A 347 -9.71 -21.99 10.20
N ASN A 348 -9.83 -21.37 11.37
CA ASN A 348 -11.04 -21.41 12.19
C ASN A 348 -11.91 -20.16 11.99
N SER A 349 -13.04 -20.31 11.28
CA SER A 349 -13.97 -19.22 10.97
C SER A 349 -14.65 -18.56 12.19
N SER A 350 -14.52 -19.11 13.40
CA SER A 350 -15.13 -18.57 14.63
C SER A 350 -14.19 -17.66 15.45
N GLN A 351 -12.95 -17.48 15.00
CA GLN A 351 -11.92 -16.68 15.67
C GLN A 351 -11.47 -15.52 14.79
N PRO A 352 -10.83 -14.48 15.36
CA PRO A 352 -10.26 -13.43 14.55
C PRO A 352 -9.15 -13.98 13.64
N LYS A 353 -9.13 -13.52 12.39
CA LYS A 353 -8.06 -13.78 11.43
C LYS A 353 -6.85 -12.93 11.78
N PHE A 354 -5.67 -13.50 11.71
CA PHE A 354 -4.39 -12.82 11.90
C PHE A 354 -3.78 -12.50 10.54
N GLN A 355 -3.58 -11.22 10.27
CA GLN A 355 -2.81 -10.75 9.12
C GLN A 355 -1.35 -10.60 9.56
N LEU A 356 -0.45 -11.41 8.99
CA LEU A 356 0.95 -11.44 9.39
C LEU A 356 1.78 -10.68 8.36
N GLY A 357 2.51 -9.65 8.78
CA GLY A 357 3.48 -8.94 7.97
C GLY A 357 4.85 -8.91 8.63
N LEU A 358 5.81 -8.31 7.93
CA LEU A 358 7.17 -8.09 8.39
C LEU A 358 7.44 -6.59 8.54
N ILE A 359 8.14 -6.20 9.60
CA ILE A 359 8.69 -4.86 9.78
C ILE A 359 10.15 -5.01 10.22
N THR A 360 11.07 -4.87 9.27
CA THR A 360 12.48 -5.21 9.54
C THR A 360 13.44 -4.18 8.96
N GLY A 361 14.58 -4.02 9.63
CA GLY A 361 15.69 -3.23 9.14
C GLY A 361 16.42 -3.84 7.94
N ASN A 362 16.15 -5.09 7.60
CA ASN A 362 16.77 -5.75 6.45
C ASN A 362 16.14 -5.33 5.12
N SER A 363 16.95 -5.26 4.06
CA SER A 363 16.41 -5.21 2.69
C SER A 363 15.51 -6.42 2.39
N ARG A 364 14.52 -6.25 1.51
CA ARG A 364 13.55 -7.31 1.20
C ARG A 364 14.20 -8.63 0.79
N PRO A 365 15.20 -8.66 -0.11
CA PRO A 365 15.85 -9.92 -0.50
C PRO A 365 16.55 -10.61 0.69
N ASN A 366 17.22 -9.83 1.54
CA ASN A 366 17.96 -10.35 2.70
C ASN A 366 17.03 -10.91 3.76
N ALA A 367 15.95 -10.19 4.08
CA ALA A 367 14.90 -10.65 4.98
C ALA A 367 14.38 -12.04 4.58
N LEU A 368 14.02 -12.21 3.30
CA LEU A 368 13.50 -13.47 2.78
C LEU A 368 14.56 -14.58 2.71
N LEU A 369 15.83 -14.25 2.44
CA LEU A 369 16.94 -15.19 2.50
C LEU A 369 17.19 -15.70 3.93
N LYS A 370 17.15 -14.81 4.93
CA LYS A 370 17.31 -15.15 6.35
C LYS A 370 16.21 -16.07 6.86
N LEU A 371 14.95 -15.76 6.54
CA LEU A 371 13.80 -16.58 6.91
C LEU A 371 13.89 -17.99 6.30
N ARG A 372 14.19 -18.08 5.00
CA ARG A 372 14.39 -19.38 4.32
C ARG A 372 15.57 -20.16 4.90
N GLY A 373 16.69 -19.48 5.19
CA GLY A 373 17.85 -20.08 5.84
C GLY A 373 17.54 -20.66 7.23
N ALA A 374 16.59 -20.06 7.95
CA ALA A 374 16.08 -20.54 9.23
C ALA A 374 14.98 -21.61 9.11
N GLY A 375 14.58 -22.00 7.89
CA GLY A 375 13.51 -22.96 7.65
C GLY A 375 12.09 -22.39 7.82
N ILE A 376 11.94 -21.07 7.82
CA ILE A 376 10.64 -20.39 7.92
C ILE A 376 10.06 -20.23 6.51
N ASP A 377 8.84 -20.72 6.31
CA ASP A 377 8.08 -20.50 5.07
C ASP A 377 7.69 -19.02 4.97
N THR A 378 8.16 -18.35 3.93
CA THR A 378 7.88 -16.92 3.71
C THR A 378 6.47 -16.65 3.20
N SER A 379 5.75 -17.66 2.71
CA SER A 379 4.40 -17.51 2.15
C SER A 379 3.34 -17.20 3.21
N ILE A 380 3.65 -17.44 4.49
CA ILE A 380 2.76 -17.11 5.62
C ILE A 380 2.68 -15.61 5.90
N PHE A 381 3.63 -14.83 5.38
CA PHE A 381 3.68 -13.39 5.56
C PHE A 381 3.12 -12.68 4.33
N ASP A 382 2.24 -11.72 4.57
CA ASP A 382 1.78 -10.77 3.59
C ASP A 382 2.86 -9.72 3.36
N LEU A 383 3.66 -9.95 2.31
CA LEU A 383 4.77 -9.07 1.94
C LEU A 383 4.30 -7.72 1.41
N ASP A 384 3.04 -7.57 1.02
CA ASP A 384 2.53 -6.34 0.42
C ASP A 384 2.08 -5.33 1.50
N ILE A 385 1.87 -5.78 2.75
CA ILE A 385 1.73 -4.91 3.94
C ILE A 385 3.06 -4.75 4.72
N SER A 386 4.10 -5.46 4.30
CA SER A 386 5.39 -5.50 4.99
C SER A 386 6.30 -4.32 4.60
N SER A 387 7.22 -3.97 5.49
CA SER A 387 8.21 -2.89 5.27
C SER A 387 9.63 -3.37 5.56
N PHE A 388 10.56 -2.92 4.72
CA PHE A 388 11.93 -3.41 4.63
C PHE A 388 12.92 -2.24 4.64
N GLY A 389 14.09 -2.44 5.25
CA GLY A 389 15.06 -1.37 5.53
C GLY A 389 15.90 -0.89 4.34
N ASP A 390 15.56 -1.33 3.13
CA ASP A 390 16.03 -0.74 1.86
C ASP A 390 15.17 0.46 1.41
N SER A 391 13.97 0.64 1.97
CA SER A 391 13.06 1.74 1.61
C SER A 391 13.23 3.01 2.46
N HIS A 392 13.62 2.88 3.73
CA HIS A 392 13.59 4.00 4.70
C HIS A 392 14.79 4.01 5.67
N HIS A 393 15.23 5.21 6.06
CA HIS A 393 16.38 5.42 6.95
C HIS A 393 16.14 5.08 8.43
N ASN A 394 14.89 5.12 8.90
CA ASN A 394 14.56 4.91 10.30
C ASN A 394 13.33 4.00 10.48
N ARG A 395 13.20 3.39 11.67
CA ARG A 395 12.12 2.44 11.99
C ARG A 395 10.73 3.07 11.98
N LEU A 396 10.58 4.31 12.43
CA LEU A 396 9.28 4.98 12.43
C LEU A 396 8.74 5.14 11.00
N SER A 397 9.61 5.47 10.05
CA SER A 397 9.26 5.53 8.63
C SER A 397 8.90 4.15 8.06
N LEU A 398 9.55 3.06 8.49
CA LEU A 398 9.11 1.70 8.13
C LEU A 398 7.71 1.37 8.66
N PHE A 399 7.41 1.77 9.90
CA PHE A 399 6.08 1.59 10.45
C PHE A 399 5.03 2.40 9.67
N GLN A 400 5.34 3.66 9.34
CA GLN A 400 4.44 4.53 8.56
C GLN A 400 4.19 3.96 7.15
N ASP A 401 5.21 3.38 6.52
CA ASP A 401 5.08 2.69 5.22
C ASP A 401 4.13 1.49 5.33
N SER A 402 4.32 0.62 6.32
CA SER A 402 3.39 -0.48 6.60
C SER A 402 1.97 0.01 6.92
N LEU A 403 1.81 1.07 7.72
CA LEU A 403 0.50 1.63 8.03
C LEU A 403 -0.18 2.19 6.78
N SER A 404 0.55 2.88 5.90
CA SER A 404 0.02 3.39 4.64
C SER A 404 -0.42 2.25 3.72
N LYS A 405 0.35 1.15 3.66
CA LYS A 405 -0.04 -0.08 2.95
C LYS A 405 -1.29 -0.74 3.56
N LEU A 406 -1.38 -0.78 4.89
CA LEU A 406 -2.55 -1.32 5.58
C LEU A 406 -3.80 -0.47 5.34
N GLN A 407 -3.67 0.86 5.44
CA GLN A 407 -4.74 1.80 5.07
C GLN A 407 -5.09 1.66 3.60
N THR A 408 -4.10 1.32 2.77
CA THR A 408 -4.27 0.97 1.37
C THR A 408 -5.20 -0.20 1.15
N ARG A 409 -4.99 -1.27 1.91
CA ARG A 409 -5.75 -2.50 1.78
C ARG A 409 -7.11 -2.45 2.46
N PHE A 410 -7.12 -1.92 3.68
CA PHE A 410 -8.20 -2.12 4.63
C PHE A 410 -8.99 -0.85 4.91
N GLY A 411 -8.51 0.34 4.50
CA GLY A 411 -9.19 1.63 4.64
C GLY A 411 -8.49 2.61 5.60
N SER A 412 -8.78 3.91 5.44
CA SER A 412 -8.15 5.00 6.22
C SER A 412 -8.45 4.96 7.72
N HIS A 413 -9.48 4.23 8.14
CA HIS A 413 -9.80 4.06 9.56
C HIS A 413 -8.81 3.17 10.30
N ILE A 414 -7.99 2.37 9.59
CA ILE A 414 -6.87 1.66 10.19
C ILE A 414 -5.87 2.68 10.71
N GLY A 415 -5.68 2.67 12.03
CA GLY A 415 -4.68 3.46 12.71
C GLY A 415 -3.59 2.58 13.32
N ALA A 416 -2.57 3.24 13.87
CA ALA A 416 -1.49 2.56 14.55
C ALA A 416 -1.97 1.64 15.68
N LYS A 417 -3.02 2.03 16.40
CA LYS A 417 -3.65 1.24 17.47
C LYS A 417 -4.11 -0.16 17.02
N ASP A 418 -4.42 -0.32 15.73
CA ASP A 418 -4.94 -1.57 15.15
C ASP A 418 -3.80 -2.53 14.72
N VAL A 419 -2.56 -2.16 15.00
CA VAL A 419 -1.35 -2.90 14.64
C VAL A 419 -0.59 -3.30 15.89
N LEU A 420 -0.14 -4.56 15.91
CA LEU A 420 0.81 -5.06 16.89
C LEU A 420 2.17 -5.27 16.24
N VAL A 421 3.21 -4.66 16.81
CA VAL A 421 4.61 -4.94 16.46
C VAL A 421 5.17 -6.00 17.41
N VAL A 422 5.95 -6.94 16.87
CA VAL A 422 6.67 -7.94 17.65
C VAL A 422 8.16 -7.84 17.34
N GLY A 423 8.97 -7.57 18.36
CA GLY A 423 10.41 -7.33 18.21
C GLY A 423 11.21 -7.69 19.45
N ASP A 424 12.54 -7.70 19.37
CA ASP A 424 13.46 -8.07 20.46
C ASP A 424 14.39 -6.94 20.90
N THR A 425 14.28 -5.75 20.31
CA THR A 425 15.17 -4.62 20.60
C THR A 425 14.44 -3.46 21.30
N PRO A 426 15.16 -2.64 22.10
CA PRO A 426 14.62 -1.38 22.61
C PRO A 426 14.01 -0.49 21.53
N LEU A 427 14.61 -0.48 20.34
CA LEU A 427 14.16 0.32 19.20
C LEU A 427 12.80 -0.14 18.66
N ASP A 428 12.41 -1.41 18.83
CA ASP A 428 11.07 -1.90 18.50
C ASP A 428 10.03 -1.28 19.44
N VAL A 429 10.31 -1.29 20.74
CA VAL A 429 9.42 -0.75 21.78
C VAL A 429 9.28 0.76 21.63
N GLU A 430 10.39 1.46 21.44
CA GLU A 430 10.40 2.91 21.22
C GLU A 430 9.65 3.30 19.94
N CYS A 431 9.89 2.60 18.83
CA CYS A 431 9.20 2.83 17.57
C CYS A 431 7.69 2.65 17.72
N ALA A 432 7.27 1.57 18.37
CA ALA A 432 5.85 1.30 18.56
C ALA A 432 5.16 2.35 19.43
N LYS A 433 5.82 2.78 20.52
CA LYS A 433 5.33 3.86 21.39
C LYS A 433 5.23 5.19 20.65
N GLN A 434 6.23 5.55 19.85
CA GLN A 434 6.19 6.77 19.03
C GLN A 434 5.08 6.71 17.97
N ALA A 435 4.86 5.55 17.37
CA ALA A 435 3.80 5.34 16.40
C ALA A 435 2.39 5.28 17.03
N GLY A 436 2.29 4.94 18.31
CA GLY A 436 1.01 4.73 19.00
C GLY A 436 0.38 3.37 18.72
N CYS A 437 1.20 2.35 18.40
CA CYS A 437 0.76 0.97 18.20
C CYS A 437 1.09 0.07 19.39
N SER A 438 0.50 -1.12 19.43
CA SER A 438 0.81 -2.11 20.46
C SER A 438 2.16 -2.77 20.17
N VAL A 439 2.89 -3.18 21.20
CA VAL A 439 4.15 -3.91 21.07
C VAL A 439 4.29 -5.07 22.04
N VAL A 440 4.74 -6.19 21.48
CA VAL A 440 5.24 -7.34 22.23
C VAL A 440 6.77 -7.35 22.10
N ALA A 441 7.46 -7.27 23.23
CA ALA A 441 8.91 -7.44 23.28
C ALA A 441 9.27 -8.90 23.62
N VAL A 442 10.14 -9.52 22.83
CA VAL A 442 10.58 -10.90 23.06
C VAL A 442 12.09 -10.98 23.31
N ALA A 443 12.47 -11.53 24.46
CA ALA A 443 13.87 -11.65 24.89
C ALA A 443 14.60 -12.85 24.26
N THR A 444 14.46 -13.03 22.93
CA THR A 444 15.15 -14.07 22.15
C THR A 444 16.43 -13.56 21.47
N GLY A 445 16.60 -12.24 21.38
CA GLY A 445 17.77 -11.57 20.84
C GLY A 445 18.85 -11.27 21.88
N ASN A 446 19.45 -10.09 21.77
CA ASN A 446 20.62 -9.69 22.55
C ASN A 446 20.29 -8.97 23.86
N TYR A 447 19.03 -8.56 24.05
CA TYR A 447 18.57 -7.85 25.24
C TYR A 447 17.83 -8.79 26.19
N LYS A 448 18.07 -8.63 27.49
CA LYS A 448 17.40 -9.43 28.51
C LYS A 448 15.96 -8.97 28.72
N MET A 449 15.15 -9.87 29.29
CA MET A 449 13.76 -9.60 29.61
C MET A 449 13.59 -8.38 30.51
N GLU A 450 14.46 -8.18 31.51
CA GLU A 450 14.38 -7.05 32.43
C GLU A 450 14.66 -5.71 31.72
N GLU A 451 15.59 -5.70 30.76
CA GLU A 451 15.93 -4.52 29.96
C GLU A 451 14.75 -4.13 29.07
N LEU A 452 14.16 -5.09 28.37
CA LEU A 452 12.99 -4.86 27.52
C LEU A 452 11.75 -4.47 28.33
N ALA A 453 11.51 -5.12 29.47
CA ALA A 453 10.38 -4.81 30.34
C ALA A 453 10.48 -3.39 30.95
N SER A 454 11.70 -2.89 31.18
CA SER A 454 11.91 -1.51 31.69
C SER A 454 11.43 -0.43 30.72
N LEU A 455 11.30 -0.77 29.43
CA LEU A 455 10.75 0.10 28.40
C LEU A 455 9.22 0.04 28.34
N GLU A 456 8.57 -0.72 29.22
CA GLU A 456 7.12 -0.89 29.37
C GLU A 456 6.40 -1.20 28.04
N PRO A 457 6.76 -2.31 27.35
CA PRO A 457 5.96 -2.81 26.22
C PRO A 457 4.58 -3.29 26.71
N ASN A 458 3.61 -3.46 25.79
CA ASN A 458 2.29 -3.96 26.17
C ASN A 458 2.36 -5.40 26.70
N PHE A 459 3.32 -6.19 26.21
CA PHE A 459 3.63 -7.51 26.73
C PHE A 459 5.12 -7.81 26.54
N CYS A 460 5.73 -8.51 27.48
CA CYS A 460 7.14 -8.92 27.41
C CYS A 460 7.25 -10.41 27.72
N CYS A 461 7.98 -11.17 26.91
CA CYS A 461 8.11 -12.62 27.06
C CYS A 461 9.51 -13.13 26.71
N SER A 462 9.84 -14.35 27.16
CA SER A 462 11.14 -14.99 26.86
C SER A 462 11.09 -15.83 25.59
N ARG A 463 9.91 -16.30 25.19
CA ARG A 463 9.67 -17.03 23.94
C ARG A 463 8.42 -16.50 23.26
N LEU A 464 8.43 -16.48 21.93
CA LEU A 464 7.29 -16.03 21.14
C LEU A 464 5.99 -16.77 21.46
N THR A 465 6.05 -18.05 21.83
CA THR A 465 4.87 -18.87 22.17
C THR A 465 4.12 -18.40 23.42
N ASP A 466 4.78 -17.64 24.30
CA ASP A 466 4.17 -17.18 25.55
C ASP A 466 3.20 -16.00 25.27
N THR A 467 3.16 -15.50 24.03
CA THR A 467 2.28 -14.41 23.57
C THR A 467 0.88 -14.87 23.17
N LYS A 468 0.64 -16.18 23.04
CA LYS A 468 -0.62 -16.73 22.50
C LYS A 468 -1.85 -16.23 23.26
N GLU A 469 -1.81 -16.26 24.59
CA GLU A 469 -2.94 -15.81 25.43
C GLU A 469 -3.17 -14.30 25.29
N TYR A 470 -2.09 -13.52 25.28
CA TYR A 470 -2.14 -12.08 25.04
C TYR A 470 -2.80 -11.77 23.68
N LEU A 471 -2.40 -12.46 22.61
CA LEU A 471 -2.96 -12.26 21.27
C LEU A 471 -4.43 -12.60 21.15
N LEU A 472 -4.95 -13.55 21.93
CA LEU A 472 -6.38 -13.87 21.94
C LEU A 472 -7.18 -12.79 22.67
N GLN A 473 -6.67 -12.28 23.78
CA GLN A 473 -7.39 -11.35 24.67
C GLN A 473 -7.24 -9.88 24.29
N ALA A 474 -6.12 -9.50 23.69
CA ALA A 474 -5.80 -8.12 23.42
C ALA A 474 -6.76 -7.53 22.37
N ALA A 475 -7.34 -6.38 22.71
CA ALA A 475 -8.06 -5.54 21.77
C ALA A 475 -7.04 -4.56 21.17
N PHE A 476 -6.47 -4.95 20.04
CA PHE A 476 -5.81 -4.08 19.10
C PHE A 476 -6.50 -4.30 17.75
#